data_AF-A0A968C0G9-F1
#
_entry.id   AF-A0A968C0G9-F1
#
_cell.length_a   1.000
_cell.length_b   1.000
_cell.length_c   1.000
_cell.angle_alpha   90.00
_cell.angle_beta   90.00
_cell.angle_gamma   90.00
#
_symmetry.space_group_name_H-M   'P 1'
#
loop_
_entity.id
_entity.type
_entity.pdbx_description
1 polymer ?
#
loop_
_entity_poly.entity_id
_entity_poly.type
_entity_poly.pdbx_seq_one_letter_code
_entity_poly.pdbx_strand_id
1 'polypeptide(L)' 'GVLGQLLTLEEVAERLRVPKSWVYERTRRRGLERLPHLKLGKYLRFEEAAVREYLERQRVGT' A
#
# COMPACT_ATOMS: atom_id res chain seq x y z
N GLY A 1 -15.49 14.19 -5.52
CA GLY A 1 -14.77 14.03 -6.79
C GLY A 1 -13.63 13.08 -6.54
N VAL A 2 -13.76 11.83 -6.99
CA VAL A 2 -12.91 10.72 -6.54
C VAL A 2 -11.75 10.54 -7.51
N LEU A 3 -10.88 11.54 -7.61
CA LEU A 3 -9.57 11.31 -8.20
C LEU A 3 -8.77 10.52 -7.16
N GLY A 4 -8.66 9.20 -7.36
CA GLY A 4 -7.95 8.32 -6.45
C GLY A 4 -6.55 8.86 -6.17
N GLN A 5 -6.26 9.16 -4.91
CA GLN A 5 -4.98 9.74 -4.52
C GLN A 5 -3.88 8.67 -4.65
N LEU A 6 -2.90 8.93 -5.52
CA LEU A 6 -1.74 8.08 -5.72
C LEU A 6 -0.61 8.48 -4.77
N LEU A 7 -0.46 7.70 -3.72
CA LEU A 7 0.56 7.85 -2.69
C LEU A 7 1.91 7.30 -3.17
N THR A 8 2.98 7.92 -2.73
CA THR A 8 4.34 7.38 -2.74
C THR A 8 4.52 6.34 -1.62
N LEU A 9 5.63 5.61 -1.66
CA LEU A 9 6.00 4.69 -0.58
C LEU A 9 6.13 5.42 0.76
N GLU A 10 6.71 6.61 0.73
CA GLU A 10 6.83 7.55 1.85
C GLU A 10 5.48 7.91 2.46
N GLU A 11 4.54 8.37 1.64
CA GLU A 11 3.22 8.81 2.10
C GLU A 11 2.41 7.63 2.68
N VAL A 12 2.56 6.43 2.11
CA VAL A 12 1.94 5.22 2.70
C VAL A 12 2.54 4.93 4.08
N ALA A 13 3.88 4.96 4.20
CA ALA A 13 4.56 4.70 5.46
C ALA A 13 4.13 5.70 6.55
N GLU A 14 4.04 6.98 6.20
CA GLU A 14 3.59 8.06 7.09
C GLU A 14 2.14 7.86 7.54
N ARG A 15 1.22 7.62 6.59
CA ARG A 15 -0.21 7.44 6.89
C ARG A 15 -0.48 6.23 7.78
N LEU A 16 0.24 5.14 7.54
CA LEU A 16 0.10 3.91 8.33
C LEU A 16 0.93 3.96 9.62
N ARG A 17 1.75 4.99 9.82
CA ARG A 17 2.70 5.12 10.94
C ARG A 17 3.61 3.90 11.09
N VAL A 18 4.12 3.40 9.97
CA VAL A 18 5.05 2.25 9.90
C VAL A 18 6.38 2.65 9.26
N PRO A 19 7.47 1.90 9.49
CA PRO A 19 8.72 2.13 8.77
C PRO A 19 8.57 1.93 7.26
N LYS A 20 9.29 2.72 6.45
CA LYS A 20 9.35 2.55 4.98
C LYS A 20 9.73 1.13 4.55
N SER A 21 10.60 0.47 5.33
CA SER A 21 11.03 -0.91 5.10
C SER A 21 9.86 -1.90 5.16
N TRP A 22 8.87 -1.65 6.02
CA TRP A 22 7.65 -2.46 6.10
C TRP A 22 6.86 -2.38 4.79
N VAL A 23 6.66 -1.16 4.26
CA VAL A 23 5.95 -0.95 2.99
C VAL A 23 6.69 -1.63 1.84
N TYR A 24 8.02 -1.49 1.81
CA TYR A 24 8.87 -2.14 0.80
C TYR A 24 8.79 -3.67 0.87
N GLU A 25 8.84 -4.25 2.07
CA GLU A 25 8.69 -5.70 2.27
C GLU A 25 7.34 -6.20 1.74
N ARG A 26 6.25 -5.54 2.12
CA ARG A 26 4.89 -5.91 1.69
C ARG A 26 4.67 -5.72 0.19
N THR A 27 5.39 -4.80 -0.43
CA THR A 27 5.39 -4.61 -1.90
C THR A 27 6.08 -5.78 -2.61
N ARG A 28 7.14 -6.35 -2.01
CA ARG A 28 7.92 -7.47 -2.57
C ARG A 28 7.31 -8.85 -2.33
N ARG A 29 6.41 -9.01 -1.36
CA ARG A 29 5.70 -10.29 -1.11
C ARG A 29 4.91 -10.74 -2.34
N ARG A 30 4.70 -12.05 -2.47
CA ARG A 30 3.89 -12.66 -3.53
C ARG A 30 2.51 -13.04 -2.98
N GLY A 31 1.51 -13.14 -3.87
CA GLY A 31 0.17 -13.57 -3.50
C GLY A 31 -0.69 -12.49 -2.84
N LEU A 32 -1.73 -12.92 -2.13
CA LEU A 32 -2.77 -12.05 -1.54
C LEU A 32 -2.25 -11.15 -0.40
N GLU A 33 -1.08 -11.45 0.16
CA GLU A 33 -0.43 -10.64 1.19
C GLU A 33 0.33 -9.41 0.62
N ARG A 34 0.42 -9.30 -0.72
CA ARG A 34 1.12 -8.20 -1.39
C ARG A 34 0.35 -6.90 -1.28
N LEU A 35 1.03 -5.83 -0.86
CA LEU A 35 0.45 -4.49 -0.85
C LEU A 35 0.17 -4.03 -2.30
N PRO A 36 -1.08 -3.61 -2.63
CA PRO A 36 -1.45 -3.24 -3.98
C PRO A 36 -0.72 -1.97 -4.42
N HIS A 37 -0.09 -2.02 -5.59
CA HIS A 37 0.68 -0.90 -6.13
C HIS A 37 0.70 -0.89 -7.65
N LEU A 38 0.95 0.30 -8.19
CA LEU A 38 1.19 0.58 -9.59
C LEU A 38 2.68 0.81 -9.80
N LYS A 39 3.26 0.12 -10.78
CA LYS A 39 4.65 0.31 -11.18
C LYS A 39 4.71 1.21 -12.41
N LEU A 40 5.23 2.42 -12.23
CA LEU A 40 5.42 3.43 -13.28
C LEU A 40 6.92 3.60 -13.53
N GLY A 41 7.51 2.66 -14.28
CA GLY A 41 8.96 2.58 -14.47
C GLY A 41 9.69 2.33 -13.15
N LYS A 42 10.49 3.30 -12.70
CA LYS A 42 11.20 3.26 -11.40
C LYS A 42 10.34 3.69 -10.21
N TYR A 43 9.15 4.25 -10.46
CA TYR A 43 8.28 4.79 -9.42
C TYR A 43 7.25 3.76 -8.98
N LEU A 44 7.02 3.67 -7.68
CA LEU A 44 5.92 2.93 -7.08
C LEU A 44 4.86 3.92 -6.62
N ARG A 45 3.61 3.65 -7.00
CA ARG A 45 2.45 4.41 -6.55
C ARG A 45 1.43 3.49 -5.92
N PHE A 46 0.73 3.99 -4.92
CA PHE A 46 -0.26 3.25 -4.17
C PHE A 46 -1.57 4.01 -4.20
N GLU A 47 -2.60 3.39 -4.73
CA GLU A 47 -3.93 3.98 -4.65
C GLU A 47 -4.41 3.89 -3.20
N GLU A 48 -4.76 5.03 -2.61
CA GLU A 48 -5.17 5.08 -1.20
C GLU A 48 -6.35 4.14 -0.90
N ALA A 49 -7.34 4.08 -1.80
CA ALA A 49 -8.50 3.20 -1.64
C ALA A 49 -8.09 1.72 -1.63
N ALA A 50 -7.19 1.31 -2.52
CA ALA A 50 -6.70 -0.06 -2.58
C ALA A 50 -5.86 -0.42 -1.33
N VAL A 51 -5.05 0.51 -0.82
CA VAL A 51 -4.30 0.32 0.45
C VAL A 51 -5.27 0.12 1.61
N ARG A 52 -6.35 0.92 1.68
CA ARG A 52 -7.39 0.77 2.70
C ARG A 52 -8.08 -0.58 2.61
N GLU A 53 -8.53 -0.97 1.42
CA GLU A 53 -9.19 -2.28 1.21
C GLU A 53 -8.27 -3.45 1.57
N TYR A 54 -6.99 -3.36 1.22
CA TYR A 54 -5.98 -4.33 1.63
C TYR A 54 -5.92 -4.47 3.16
N LEU A 55 -5.91 -3.36 3.90
CA LEU A 55 -5.89 -3.40 5.37
C LEU A 55 -7.16 -4.00 5.96
N GLU A 56 -8.33 -3.69 5.39
CA GLU A 56 -9.61 -4.29 5.82
C GLU A 56 -9.59 -5.81 5.63
N ARG A 57 -9.06 -6.32 4.51
CA ARG A 57 -8.91 -7.77 4.27
C ARG A 57 -7.97 -8.45 5.26
N GLN A 58 -7.08 -7.71 5.90
CA GLN A 58 -6.14 -8.22 6.91
C GLN A 58 -6.73 -8.20 8.33
N ARG A 59 -7.93 -7.65 8.55
CA ARG A 59 -8.64 -7.65 9.85
C ARG A 59 -9.18 -9.04 10.25
N VAL A 60 -8.44 -10.11 9.97
CA VAL A 60 -8.80 -11.45 10.42
C VAL A 60 -8.30 -11.62 11.85
N GLY A 61 -9.21 -11.41 12.80
CA GLY A 61 -8.93 -11.49 14.24
C GLY A 61 -10.10 -11.01 15.10
N THR A 62 -11.30 -11.53 14.89
CA THR A 62 -12.36 -11.61 15.92
C THR A 62 -13.11 -12.91 15.71
#